data_AF-A0AB37WER8-F1
#
_entry.id   AF-A0AB37WER8-F1
#
_cell.length_a   1.000
_cell.length_b   1.000
_cell.length_c   1.000
_cell.angle_alpha   90.00
_cell.angle_beta   90.00
_cell.angle_gamma   90.00
#
_symmetry.space_group_name_H-M   'P 1'
#
loop_
_entity.id
_entity.type
_entity.pdbx_description
1 polymer ?
#
loop_
_entity_poly.entity_id
_entity_poly.type
_entity_poly.pdbx_seq_one_letter_code
_entity_poly.pdbx_strand_id
1 'polypeptide(L)'
;MLLESGRSFVHEFEKIGKTPLNCRIIVLRRANEVLNAINDLKRGRAFQELTVKLLETLTDKLHVFISDKTFDLYSQPPWVAGSQMSGISDLSLFIGLEILSEGDCLGAVIHLYNMLQQILNEYAEIPILEHLKTLFRSNIFACNQEPRRTFGNTFELFRGGAKTYKDPKTDIRIIYQDKRRKDSRREEEIISKFSLARMSLAAHESYFNAYALRIEFMDRLGVDPKVLRRCVKTRSKDVFDNYPPSDLVQRAREVLRSEYDGTLALTRLNCFAVLRLCQDILLGIAARFKALGTAAWPPEPPPEISKLGLFDTKEVNIQNGLYCIYLTMRCVDGGWDGGWDGSLKNQVSLKQIKDAMLDLPPVVVMRDVVAEVCEGKNVEHFLWKNV
;
A
#
# COMPACT_ATOMS: atom_id res chain seq x y z
N MET A 1 -18.67 -9.98 25.77
CA MET A 1 -17.76 -11.07 26.17
C MET A 1 -17.41 -11.98 25.00
N LEU A 2 -18.33 -12.30 24.08
CA LEU A 2 -18.07 -13.07 22.84
C LEU A 2 -17.42 -12.28 21.69
N LEU A 3 -16.92 -11.11 22.05
CA LEU A 3 -16.09 -10.14 21.35
C LEU A 3 -15.78 -9.15 22.55
N GLU A 4 -14.66 -8.43 22.60
CA GLU A 4 -14.51 -7.22 23.46
C GLU A 4 -15.29 -6.07 22.78
N SER A 5 -16.61 -6.17 22.74
CA SER A 5 -17.28 -6.61 21.52
C SER A 5 -17.49 -5.62 20.37
N GLY A 6 -16.50 -4.77 20.19
CA GLY A 6 -15.69 -4.73 18.98
C GLY A 6 -14.74 -3.56 18.99
N ARG A 7 -14.96 -2.56 19.83
CA ARG A 7 -14.01 -1.48 20.08
C ARG A 7 -14.15 -0.82 21.45
N SER A 8 -14.75 -1.45 22.45
CA SER A 8 -14.66 -0.88 23.81
C SER A 8 -13.21 -0.77 24.30
N PHE A 9 -12.27 -1.45 23.61
CA PHE A 9 -10.86 -1.54 23.98
C PHE A 9 -9.84 -1.02 22.96
N VAL A 10 -10.15 -0.85 21.66
CA VAL A 10 -9.13 -0.37 20.68
C VAL A 10 -8.95 1.15 20.74
N HIS A 11 -9.93 1.86 21.29
CA HIS A 11 -9.81 3.25 21.67
C HIS A 11 -10.25 3.34 23.12
N GLU A 12 -9.32 3.63 24.02
CA GLU A 12 -9.60 4.03 25.40
C GLU A 12 -10.71 5.09 25.36
N PHE A 13 -11.94 4.67 25.65
CA PHE A 13 -13.02 5.61 25.87
C PHE A 13 -12.68 6.37 27.14
N GLU A 14 -12.21 7.59 26.89
CA GLU A 14 -12.07 8.72 27.79
C GLU A 14 -12.29 8.41 29.27
N LYS A 15 -11.18 8.53 30.02
CA LYS A 15 -11.10 8.78 31.46
C LYS A 15 -12.44 9.15 32.09
N ILE A 16 -12.83 8.34 33.08
CA ILE A 16 -13.77 8.61 34.19
C ILE A 16 -14.18 10.09 34.24
N GLY A 17 -15.38 10.43 33.74
CA GLY A 17 -15.94 11.78 33.86
C GLY A 17 -16.78 12.29 32.68
N LYS A 18 -16.78 11.65 31.51
CA LYS A 18 -17.65 12.04 30.38
C LYS A 18 -18.85 11.10 30.22
N THR A 19 -20.00 11.65 29.84
CA THR A 19 -21.22 10.89 29.56
C THR A 19 -20.95 9.88 28.44
N PRO A 20 -21.25 8.58 28.63
CA PRO A 20 -20.93 7.56 27.63
C PRO A 20 -21.70 7.83 26.33
N LEU A 21 -20.95 8.05 25.25
CA LEU A 21 -21.51 8.16 23.90
C LEU A 21 -22.23 6.86 23.52
N ASN A 22 -23.39 6.97 22.88
CA ASN A 22 -24.14 5.82 22.40
C ASN A 22 -23.29 5.02 21.41
N CYS A 23 -23.19 3.69 21.62
CA CYS A 23 -22.34 2.82 20.80
C CYS A 23 -22.73 2.87 19.31
N ARG A 24 -24.02 2.99 18.97
CA ARG A 24 -24.49 3.15 17.59
C ARG A 24 -23.97 4.43 16.94
N ILE A 25 -23.90 5.54 17.70
CA ILE A 25 -23.36 6.82 17.22
C ILE A 25 -21.88 6.69 16.85
N ILE A 26 -21.10 5.95 17.64
CA ILE A 26 -19.68 5.71 17.38
C ILE A 26 -19.50 4.96 16.05
N VAL A 27 -20.30 3.93 15.80
CA VAL A 27 -20.24 3.15 14.54
C VAL A 27 -20.66 4.00 13.35
N LEU A 28 -21.71 4.80 13.49
CA LEU A 28 -22.14 5.73 12.44
C LEU A 28 -21.06 6.79 12.13
N ARG A 29 -20.34 7.28 13.14
CA ARG A 29 -19.20 8.19 12.94
C ARG A 29 -18.09 7.51 12.13
N ARG A 30 -17.76 6.25 12.40
CA ARG A 30 -16.82 5.48 11.59
C ARG A 30 -17.27 5.33 10.15
N ALA A 31 -18.53 4.96 9.93
CA ALA A 31 -19.07 4.82 8.58
C ALA A 31 -18.95 6.13 7.79
N ASN A 32 -19.28 7.26 8.43
CA ASN A 32 -19.11 8.59 7.83
C ASN A 32 -17.65 8.97 7.60
N GLU A 33 -16.73 8.60 8.50
CA GLU A 33 -15.30 8.85 8.33
C GLU A 33 -14.75 8.12 7.09
N VAL A 34 -15.12 6.85 6.90
CA VAL A 34 -14.73 6.07 5.70
C VAL A 34 -15.33 6.70 4.44
N LEU A 35 -16.62 7.05 4.47
CA LEU A 35 -17.29 7.66 3.33
C LEU A 35 -16.63 8.99 2.93
N ASN A 36 -16.27 9.83 3.91
CA ASN A 36 -15.55 11.08 3.66
C ASN A 36 -14.17 10.82 3.04
N ALA A 37 -13.43 9.82 3.52
CA ALA A 37 -12.14 9.45 2.95
C ALA A 37 -12.24 9.00 1.48
N ILE A 38 -13.29 8.23 1.14
CA ILE A 38 -13.57 7.83 -0.25
C ILE A 38 -13.91 9.04 -1.11
N ASN A 39 -14.76 9.94 -0.62
CA ASN A 39 -15.14 11.16 -1.34
C ASN A 39 -13.92 12.06 -1.57
N ASP A 40 -13.06 12.21 -0.56
CA ASP A 40 -11.81 12.97 -0.67
C ASP A 40 -10.82 12.34 -1.67
N LEU A 41 -10.78 11.00 -1.76
CA LEU A 41 -10.00 10.28 -2.76
C LEU A 41 -10.55 10.51 -4.19
N LYS A 42 -11.87 10.49 -4.36
CA LYS A 42 -12.54 10.61 -5.67
C LYS A 42 -12.46 12.02 -6.28
N ARG A 43 -12.23 13.06 -5.48
CA ARG A 43 -12.23 14.46 -5.95
C ARG A 43 -11.21 14.71 -7.06
N GLY A 44 -11.72 14.91 -8.28
CA GLY A 44 -10.92 15.31 -9.44
C GLY A 44 -10.00 14.23 -10.00
N ARG A 45 -10.27 12.95 -9.71
CA ARG A 45 -9.41 11.83 -10.13
C ARG A 45 -10.18 10.79 -10.93
N ALA A 46 -9.50 10.24 -11.94
CA ALA A 46 -9.97 9.09 -12.69
C ALA A 46 -9.35 7.80 -12.12
N PHE A 47 -10.11 6.72 -12.14
CA PHE A 47 -9.72 5.39 -11.66
C PHE A 47 -10.05 4.34 -12.72
N GLN A 48 -9.39 3.20 -12.67
CA GLN A 48 -9.72 2.02 -13.45
C GLN A 48 -11.11 1.49 -13.08
N GLU A 49 -11.79 0.84 -14.03
CA GLU A 49 -13.16 0.35 -13.88
C GLU A 49 -13.34 -0.56 -12.65
N LEU A 50 -12.37 -1.45 -12.38
CA LEU A 50 -12.41 -2.34 -11.21
C LEU A 50 -12.35 -1.54 -9.90
N THR A 51 -11.47 -0.55 -9.81
CA THR A 51 -11.36 0.34 -8.65
C THR A 51 -12.64 1.16 -8.45
N VAL A 52 -13.25 1.65 -9.53
CA VAL A 52 -14.56 2.32 -9.46
C VAL A 52 -15.61 1.39 -8.85
N LYS A 53 -15.74 0.16 -9.36
CA LYS A 53 -16.71 -0.84 -8.85
C LYS A 53 -16.49 -1.18 -7.37
N LEU A 54 -15.23 -1.34 -6.94
CA LEU A 54 -14.90 -1.60 -5.54
C LEU A 54 -15.31 -0.42 -4.64
N LEU A 55 -14.96 0.81 -5.04
CA LEU A 55 -15.31 2.00 -4.29
C LEU A 55 -16.83 2.22 -4.24
N GLU A 56 -17.55 2.02 -5.34
CA GLU A 56 -19.02 2.09 -5.40
C GLU A 56 -19.66 1.05 -4.47
N THR A 57 -19.19 -0.20 -4.51
CA THR A 57 -19.68 -1.27 -3.61
C THR A 57 -19.57 -0.88 -2.14
N LEU A 58 -18.45 -0.25 -1.74
CA LEU A 58 -18.27 0.24 -0.37
C LEU A 58 -19.19 1.42 -0.07
N THR A 59 -19.22 2.41 -0.96
CA THR A 59 -20.04 3.61 -0.83
C THR A 59 -21.53 3.25 -0.67
N ASP A 60 -22.05 2.34 -1.48
CA ASP A 60 -23.45 1.91 -1.43
C ASP A 60 -23.78 1.21 -0.10
N LYS A 61 -22.91 0.29 0.34
CA LYS A 61 -23.06 -0.40 1.64
C LYS A 61 -23.04 0.58 2.81
N LEU A 62 -22.15 1.56 2.77
CA LEU A 62 -22.07 2.60 3.80
C LEU A 62 -23.30 3.50 3.79
N HIS A 63 -23.79 3.91 2.62
CA HIS A 63 -25.01 4.71 2.51
C HIS A 63 -26.23 3.98 3.05
N VAL A 64 -26.42 2.71 2.70
CA VAL A 64 -27.49 1.88 3.26
C VAL A 64 -27.37 1.82 4.79
N PHE A 65 -26.18 1.53 5.30
CA PHE A 65 -25.94 1.43 6.74
C PHE A 65 -26.17 2.75 7.51
N ILE A 66 -25.75 3.88 6.93
CA ILE A 66 -25.92 5.22 7.53
C ILE A 66 -27.38 5.67 7.47
N SER A 67 -28.10 5.31 6.40
CA SER A 67 -29.52 5.65 6.24
C SER A 67 -30.43 4.93 7.24
N ASP A 68 -29.96 3.81 7.80
CA ASP A 68 -30.66 3.04 8.82
C ASP A 68 -30.64 3.75 10.19
N LYS A 69 -31.79 4.35 10.53
CA LYS A 69 -32.03 5.11 11.77
C LYS A 69 -32.44 4.21 12.96
N THR A 70 -32.14 2.92 12.93
CA THR A 70 -32.45 2.02 14.05
C THR A 70 -31.55 2.28 15.27
N PHE A 71 -32.15 2.85 16.31
CA PHE A 71 -31.61 2.98 17.66
C PHE A 71 -32.42 2.10 18.62
N ASP A 72 -32.53 0.81 18.31
CA ASP A 72 -33.24 -0.15 19.14
C ASP A 72 -32.34 -0.74 20.22
N LEU A 73 -32.91 -1.57 21.10
CA LEU A 73 -32.16 -2.25 22.16
C LEU A 73 -31.16 -3.28 21.61
N TYR A 74 -31.25 -3.66 20.34
CA TYR A 74 -30.37 -4.64 19.71
C TYR A 74 -29.15 -3.98 19.05
N SER A 75 -29.26 -2.76 18.52
CA SER A 75 -28.18 -2.06 17.81
C SER A 75 -27.24 -1.26 18.72
N GLN A 76 -27.69 -0.97 19.94
CA GLN A 76 -26.97 -0.21 20.96
C GLN A 76 -26.00 -1.00 21.87
N PRO A 77 -26.18 -2.30 22.12
CA PRO A 77 -25.26 -3.05 22.95
C PRO A 77 -23.83 -3.00 22.39
N PRO A 78 -22.81 -2.90 23.25
CA PRO A 78 -21.42 -2.82 22.83
C PRO A 78 -20.99 -3.95 21.90
N TRP A 79 -21.63 -5.12 21.97
CA TRP A 79 -21.30 -6.25 21.12
C TRP A 79 -21.80 -6.19 19.70
N VAL A 80 -22.98 -5.64 19.50
CA VAL A 80 -23.51 -5.47 18.16
C VAL A 80 -22.79 -4.32 17.49
N ALA A 81 -22.68 -3.19 18.19
CA ALA A 81 -22.01 -2.00 17.69
C ALA A 81 -20.55 -2.28 17.31
N GLY A 82 -19.80 -2.98 18.15
CA GLY A 82 -18.41 -3.26 17.82
C GLY A 82 -18.24 -4.31 16.73
N SER A 83 -19.11 -5.32 16.62
CA SER A 83 -19.11 -6.23 15.47
C SER A 83 -19.36 -5.47 14.16
N GLN A 84 -20.32 -4.53 14.15
CA GLN A 84 -20.56 -3.63 13.01
C GLN A 84 -19.33 -2.77 12.69
N MET A 85 -18.68 -2.22 13.72
CA MET A 85 -17.46 -1.42 13.59
C MET A 85 -16.32 -2.21 12.94
N SER A 86 -16.11 -3.46 13.37
CA SER A 86 -15.12 -4.36 12.77
C SER A 86 -15.48 -4.62 11.32
N GLY A 87 -16.72 -5.02 11.03
CA GLY A 87 -17.15 -5.28 9.65
C GLY A 87 -16.94 -4.10 8.70
N ILE A 88 -17.20 -2.87 9.15
CA ILE A 88 -16.89 -1.67 8.37
C ILE A 88 -15.38 -1.51 8.17
N SER A 89 -14.59 -1.67 9.23
CA SER A 89 -13.13 -1.49 9.19
C SER A 89 -12.45 -2.54 8.31
N ASP A 90 -12.88 -3.80 8.42
CA ASP A 90 -12.32 -4.93 7.68
C ASP A 90 -12.67 -4.85 6.20
N LEU A 91 -13.92 -4.51 5.86
CA LEU A 91 -14.33 -4.24 4.48
C LEU A 91 -13.57 -3.04 3.89
N SER A 92 -13.39 -1.98 4.68
CA SER A 92 -12.65 -0.78 4.26
C SER A 92 -11.18 -1.10 4.04
N LEU A 93 -10.58 -1.94 4.88
CA LEU A 93 -9.20 -2.39 4.71
C LEU A 93 -9.06 -3.29 3.49
N PHE A 94 -9.98 -4.23 3.28
CA PHE A 94 -10.00 -5.09 2.09
C PHE A 94 -9.98 -4.25 0.81
N ILE A 95 -10.99 -3.40 0.64
CA ILE A 95 -11.10 -2.54 -0.55
C ILE A 95 -9.93 -1.58 -0.62
N GLY A 96 -9.55 -0.99 0.51
CA GLY A 96 -8.42 -0.08 0.65
C GLY A 96 -7.10 -0.70 0.16
N LEU A 97 -6.83 -1.95 0.51
CA LEU A 97 -5.65 -2.67 0.07
C LEU A 97 -5.70 -3.02 -1.42
N GLU A 98 -6.85 -3.46 -1.93
CA GLU A 98 -7.01 -3.75 -3.36
C GLU A 98 -6.71 -2.51 -4.21
N ILE A 99 -7.23 -1.33 -3.83
CA ILE A 99 -7.00 -0.08 -4.56
C ILE A 99 -5.58 0.46 -4.43
N LEU A 100 -4.75 0.03 -3.47
CA LEU A 100 -3.33 0.44 -3.43
C LEU A 100 -2.54 -0.08 -4.64
N SER A 101 -3.07 -1.08 -5.36
CA SER A 101 -2.51 -1.53 -6.64
C SER A 101 -2.87 -0.63 -7.83
N GLU A 102 -3.77 0.35 -7.64
CA GLU A 102 -4.22 1.27 -8.68
C GLU A 102 -3.03 2.01 -9.31
N GLY A 103 -2.80 1.73 -10.60
CA GLY A 103 -1.74 2.35 -11.40
C GLY A 103 -0.33 2.23 -10.81
N ASP A 104 -0.08 1.26 -9.92
CA ASP A 104 1.21 1.11 -9.22
C ASP A 104 1.66 2.37 -8.44
N CYS A 105 0.73 3.26 -8.06
CA CYS A 105 1.04 4.57 -7.47
C CYS A 105 1.88 4.46 -6.18
N LEU A 106 1.45 3.60 -5.25
CA LEU A 106 2.17 3.38 -4.00
C LEU A 106 3.58 2.85 -4.25
N GLY A 107 3.70 1.84 -5.11
CA GLY A 107 5.00 1.26 -5.46
C GLY A 107 5.94 2.29 -6.06
N ALA A 108 5.46 3.11 -7.00
CA ALA A 108 6.27 4.15 -7.64
C ALA A 108 6.81 5.18 -6.62
N VAL A 109 5.96 5.66 -5.72
CA VAL A 109 6.36 6.63 -4.68
C VAL A 109 7.36 6.02 -3.70
N ILE A 110 7.16 4.78 -3.27
CA ILE A 110 8.09 4.11 -2.34
C ILE A 110 9.43 3.79 -3.01
N HIS A 111 9.42 3.37 -4.28
CA HIS A 111 10.65 3.19 -5.05
C HIS A 111 11.39 4.52 -5.25
N LEU A 112 10.67 5.60 -5.55
CA LEU A 112 11.24 6.95 -5.68
C LEU A 112 11.86 7.39 -4.36
N TYR A 113 11.13 7.28 -3.26
CA TYR A 113 11.59 7.67 -1.94
C TYR A 113 12.85 6.91 -1.52
N ASN A 114 12.87 5.59 -1.73
CA ASN A 114 14.07 4.78 -1.50
C ASN A 114 15.24 5.24 -2.39
N MET A 115 14.99 5.53 -3.67
CA MET A 115 16.03 6.04 -4.57
C MET A 115 16.63 7.35 -4.04
N LEU A 116 15.78 8.31 -3.64
CA LEU A 116 16.22 9.59 -3.10
C LEU A 116 17.08 9.40 -1.84
N GLN A 117 16.67 8.53 -0.92
CA GLN A 117 17.46 8.21 0.28
C GLN A 117 18.84 7.59 -0.02
N GLN A 118 18.96 6.79 -1.07
CA GLN A 118 20.23 6.13 -1.39
C GLN A 118 21.22 7.06 -2.10
N ILE A 119 20.72 8.07 -2.82
CA ILE A 119 21.54 8.99 -3.62
C ILE A 119 21.91 10.23 -2.83
N LEU A 120 20.94 10.83 -2.15
CA LEU A 120 21.10 12.08 -1.42
C LEU A 120 21.77 11.79 -0.07
N ASN A 121 22.95 12.37 0.18
CA ASN A 121 23.72 12.12 1.41
C ASN A 121 22.99 12.63 2.68
N GLU A 122 22.16 13.66 2.57
CA GLU A 122 21.44 14.30 3.69
C GLU A 122 19.94 14.47 3.37
N TYR A 123 19.26 13.40 2.95
CA TYR A 123 17.81 13.44 2.77
C TYR A 123 17.09 13.12 4.07
N ALA A 124 16.38 14.10 4.62
CA ALA A 124 15.60 13.94 5.83
C ALA A 124 14.56 12.83 5.66
N GLU A 125 14.47 11.94 6.65
CA GLU A 125 13.46 10.89 6.66
C GLU A 125 12.06 11.51 6.72
N ILE A 126 11.19 11.07 5.82
CA ILE A 126 9.79 11.48 5.81
C ILE A 126 9.00 10.40 6.56
N PRO A 127 8.47 10.68 7.76
CA PRO A 127 7.96 9.64 8.66
C PRO A 127 6.89 8.75 8.03
N ILE A 128 5.95 9.32 7.27
CA ILE A 128 4.91 8.55 6.59
C ILE A 128 5.49 7.64 5.51
N LEU A 129 6.46 8.10 4.72
CA LEU A 129 7.04 7.29 3.65
C LEU A 129 7.94 6.19 4.22
N GLU A 130 8.66 6.42 5.31
CA GLU A 130 9.36 5.37 6.07
C GLU A 130 8.41 4.30 6.58
N HIS A 131 7.30 4.74 7.19
CA HIS A 131 6.30 3.83 7.72
C HIS A 131 5.71 2.95 6.59
N LEU A 132 5.30 3.56 5.47
CA LEU A 132 4.77 2.83 4.32
C LEU A 132 5.83 1.91 3.67
N LYS A 133 7.08 2.37 3.53
CA LYS A 133 8.20 1.57 3.02
C LYS A 133 8.42 0.33 3.85
N THR A 134 8.36 0.47 5.18
CA THR A 134 8.51 -0.65 6.12
C THR A 134 7.31 -1.59 6.09
N LEU A 135 6.09 -1.03 6.12
CA LEU A 135 4.84 -1.79 6.13
C LEU A 135 4.66 -2.66 4.87
N PHE A 136 4.95 -2.10 3.70
CA PHE A 136 4.74 -2.76 2.40
C PHE A 136 6.02 -3.35 1.79
N ARG A 137 7.10 -3.44 2.58
CA ARG A 137 8.44 -3.82 2.12
C ARG A 137 8.45 -5.13 1.34
N SER A 138 7.79 -6.16 1.86
CA SER A 138 7.71 -7.49 1.23
C SER A 138 6.89 -7.54 -0.06
N ASN A 139 5.99 -6.56 -0.25
CA ASN A 139 5.08 -6.49 -1.39
C ASN A 139 5.68 -5.64 -2.51
N ILE A 140 6.45 -4.61 -2.15
CA ILE A 140 7.07 -3.66 -3.08
C ILE A 140 8.44 -4.16 -3.53
N PHE A 141 9.30 -4.61 -2.60
CA PHE A 141 10.66 -5.00 -2.91
C PHE A 141 10.83 -6.52 -2.98
N ALA A 142 11.42 -6.98 -4.07
CA ALA A 142 11.80 -8.39 -4.23
C ALA A 142 12.73 -8.84 -3.08
N CYS A 143 12.46 -10.04 -2.55
CA CYS A 143 13.22 -10.64 -1.45
C CYS A 143 13.30 -9.78 -0.18
N ASN A 144 12.37 -8.83 0.01
CA ASN A 144 12.37 -7.91 1.15
C ASN A 144 13.65 -7.05 1.25
N GLN A 145 14.29 -6.74 0.11
CA GLN A 145 15.54 -5.99 0.04
C GLN A 145 15.40 -4.70 -0.76
N GLU A 146 15.69 -3.58 -0.11
CA GLU A 146 15.71 -2.25 -0.73
C GLU A 146 16.83 -2.16 -1.78
N PRO A 147 16.53 -1.74 -3.03
CA PRO A 147 17.55 -1.58 -4.04
C PRO A 147 18.48 -0.42 -3.67
N ARG A 148 19.80 -0.66 -3.76
CA ARG A 148 20.85 0.37 -3.62
C ARG A 148 21.39 0.88 -4.97
N ARG A 149 20.98 0.22 -6.05
CA ARG A 149 21.32 0.46 -7.45
C ARG A 149 20.27 -0.23 -8.32
N THR A 150 20.24 0.05 -9.62
CA THR A 150 19.30 -0.59 -10.55
C THR A 150 17.84 -0.35 -10.14
N PHE A 151 17.52 0.88 -9.73
CA PHE A 151 16.20 1.32 -9.27
C PHE A 151 15.14 1.12 -10.35
N GLY A 152 15.40 1.55 -11.59
CA GLY A 152 14.45 1.46 -12.71
C GLY A 152 14.12 0.03 -13.08
N ASN A 153 15.14 -0.85 -13.10
CA ASN A 153 14.91 -2.29 -13.33
C ASN A 153 14.12 -2.94 -12.18
N THR A 154 14.34 -2.51 -10.94
CA THR A 154 13.61 -3.03 -9.79
C THR A 154 12.15 -2.56 -9.80
N PHE A 155 11.91 -1.30 -10.16
CA PHE A 155 10.56 -0.77 -10.32
C PHE A 155 9.80 -1.45 -11.46
N GLU A 156 10.44 -1.67 -12.62
CA GLU A 156 9.84 -2.43 -13.72
C GLU A 156 9.48 -3.87 -13.32
N LEU A 157 10.33 -4.54 -12.54
CA LEU A 157 9.99 -5.86 -11.99
C LEU A 157 8.78 -5.80 -11.07
N PHE A 158 8.69 -4.78 -10.20
CA PHE A 158 7.53 -4.58 -9.35
C PHE A 158 6.25 -4.44 -10.18
N ARG A 159 6.29 -3.72 -11.31
CA ARG A 159 5.17 -3.55 -12.24
C ARG A 159 4.77 -4.83 -13.00
N GLY A 160 5.55 -5.92 -12.86
CA GLY A 160 5.34 -7.17 -13.59
C GLY A 160 6.13 -7.26 -14.90
N GLY A 161 7.03 -6.31 -15.15
CA GLY A 161 7.94 -6.31 -16.29
C GLY A 161 9.07 -7.34 -16.17
N ALA A 162 9.82 -7.49 -17.26
CA ALA A 162 10.97 -8.39 -17.34
C ALA A 162 12.29 -7.66 -17.00
N LYS A 163 13.31 -8.39 -16.51
CA LYS A 163 14.67 -7.82 -16.42
C LYS A 163 15.20 -7.58 -17.82
N THR A 164 15.71 -6.38 -18.08
CA THR A 164 16.40 -6.08 -19.34
C THR A 164 17.91 -6.12 -19.12
N TYR A 165 18.59 -6.99 -19.86
CA TYR A 165 20.05 -6.99 -20.00
C TYR A 165 20.41 -6.77 -21.48
N LYS A 166 21.52 -6.06 -21.74
CA LYS A 166 22.13 -5.97 -23.07
C LYS A 166 23.01 -7.21 -23.29
N ASP A 167 22.70 -8.02 -24.29
CA ASP A 167 23.63 -9.04 -24.78
C ASP A 167 24.68 -8.36 -25.68
N PRO A 168 25.99 -8.44 -25.37
CA PRO A 168 27.05 -7.79 -26.13
C PRO A 168 27.20 -8.28 -27.58
N LYS A 169 26.55 -9.37 -27.99
CA LYS A 169 26.69 -9.94 -29.34
C LYS A 169 25.52 -9.68 -30.29
N THR A 170 24.31 -9.51 -29.77
CA THR A 170 23.09 -9.53 -30.60
C THR A 170 22.33 -8.21 -30.63
N ASP A 171 22.70 -7.23 -29.82
CA ASP A 171 22.04 -5.91 -29.67
C ASP A 171 20.52 -5.96 -29.38
N ILE A 172 19.99 -7.16 -29.16
CA ILE A 172 18.59 -7.39 -28.81
C ILE A 172 18.49 -7.47 -27.28
N ARG A 173 17.75 -6.53 -26.69
CA ARG A 173 17.34 -6.59 -25.28
C ARG A 173 16.09 -7.45 -25.18
N ILE A 174 16.08 -8.49 -24.34
CA ILE A 174 14.93 -9.04 -23.58
C ILE A 174 15.38 -10.36 -22.96
N ILE A 175 15.33 -10.54 -21.62
CA ILE A 175 15.19 -11.87 -21.01
C ILE A 175 14.29 -11.85 -19.74
N TYR A 176 13.18 -12.59 -19.86
CA TYR A 176 12.23 -13.15 -18.88
C TYR A 176 11.46 -12.21 -17.93
N GLN A 177 10.13 -12.23 -18.08
CA GLN A 177 9.17 -12.02 -16.99
C GLN A 177 9.61 -12.82 -15.75
N ASP A 178 9.33 -12.32 -14.56
CA ASP A 178 9.61 -13.06 -13.34
C ASP A 178 8.81 -14.38 -13.32
N LYS A 179 9.42 -15.47 -13.81
CA LYS A 179 8.86 -16.85 -13.82
C LYS A 179 8.58 -17.40 -12.41
N ARG A 180 8.82 -16.62 -11.35
CA ARG A 180 8.40 -16.97 -9.97
C ARG A 180 6.89 -16.99 -9.79
N ARG A 181 6.13 -16.33 -10.66
CA ARG A 181 4.70 -16.63 -10.83
C ARG A 181 4.59 -17.72 -11.88
N LYS A 182 4.55 -18.98 -11.45
CA LYS A 182 3.94 -20.02 -12.29
C LYS A 182 2.50 -19.59 -12.46
N ASP A 183 2.05 -19.39 -13.70
CA ASP A 183 0.62 -19.34 -14.02
C ASP A 183 0.00 -20.66 -13.56
N SER A 184 -0.41 -20.71 -12.31
CA SER A 184 -1.28 -21.77 -11.86
C SER A 184 -2.61 -21.49 -12.54
N ARG A 185 -3.16 -22.48 -13.24
CA ARG A 185 -4.45 -22.41 -13.95
C ARG A 185 -5.67 -22.06 -13.05
N ARG A 186 -5.46 -21.61 -11.82
CA ARG A 186 -6.45 -21.05 -10.88
C ARG A 186 -6.29 -19.53 -10.65
N GLU A 187 -5.26 -18.88 -11.17
CA GLU A 187 -4.99 -17.43 -11.05
C GLU A 187 -5.79 -16.57 -12.07
N GLU A 188 -7.01 -16.98 -12.41
CA GLU A 188 -7.97 -16.05 -13.02
C GLU A 188 -8.50 -15.02 -12.00
N GLU A 189 -8.25 -15.24 -10.70
CA GLU A 189 -8.35 -14.19 -9.70
C GLU A 189 -7.06 -13.36 -9.72
N ILE A 190 -7.15 -12.16 -10.31
CA ILE A 190 -6.17 -11.09 -10.17
C ILE A 190 -6.10 -10.73 -8.68
N ILE A 191 -5.36 -11.49 -7.88
CA ILE A 191 -5.14 -11.17 -6.48
C ILE A 191 -4.16 -9.98 -6.46
N SER A 192 -4.63 -8.82 -5.99
CA SER A 192 -3.80 -7.60 -5.85
C SER A 192 -2.48 -7.89 -5.16
N LYS A 193 -1.43 -7.15 -5.54
CA LYS A 193 -0.10 -7.20 -4.88
C LYS A 193 -0.19 -6.93 -3.37
N PHE A 194 -1.26 -6.25 -2.94
CA PHE A 194 -1.52 -5.86 -1.57
C PHE A 194 -2.69 -6.62 -0.93
N SER A 195 -3.08 -7.77 -1.47
CA SER A 195 -4.32 -8.43 -1.04
C SER A 195 -4.43 -8.74 0.45
N LEU A 196 -5.66 -8.65 0.97
CA LEU A 196 -5.97 -8.89 2.38
C LEU A 196 -5.47 -10.27 2.86
N ALA A 197 -5.65 -11.30 2.02
CA ALA A 197 -5.22 -12.67 2.30
C ALA A 197 -3.71 -12.81 2.56
N ARG A 198 -2.90 -11.85 2.10
CA ARG A 198 -1.45 -11.85 2.30
C ARG A 198 -1.01 -10.88 3.38
N MET A 199 -1.81 -9.87 3.67
CA MET A 199 -1.40 -8.70 4.46
C MET A 199 -2.00 -8.63 5.85
N SER A 200 -3.23 -9.10 6.05
CA SER A 200 -3.89 -9.05 7.36
C SER A 200 -4.56 -10.37 7.68
N LEU A 201 -4.07 -11.04 8.71
CA LEU A 201 -4.73 -12.22 9.25
C LEU A 201 -6.03 -11.83 9.94
N ALA A 202 -6.04 -10.69 10.67
CA ALA A 202 -7.20 -10.22 11.41
C ALA A 202 -8.39 -9.94 10.49
N ALA A 203 -8.19 -9.10 9.48
CA ALA A 203 -9.26 -8.72 8.59
C ALA A 203 -9.66 -9.85 7.63
N HIS A 204 -8.72 -10.74 7.25
CA HIS A 204 -9.09 -11.93 6.49
C HIS A 204 -10.03 -12.84 7.28
N GLU A 205 -9.68 -13.17 8.53
CA GLU A 205 -10.51 -14.03 9.39
C GLU A 205 -11.87 -13.40 9.70
N SER A 206 -11.94 -12.08 9.79
CA SER A 206 -13.19 -11.35 10.01
C SER A 206 -14.08 -11.27 8.76
N TYR A 207 -13.49 -11.01 7.59
CA TYR A 207 -14.24 -10.65 6.38
C TYR A 207 -14.56 -11.83 5.45
N PHE A 208 -13.60 -12.73 5.22
CA PHE A 208 -13.74 -13.79 4.20
C PHE A 208 -14.31 -15.10 4.75
N ASN A 209 -14.30 -15.28 6.07
CA ASN A 209 -14.62 -16.57 6.64
C ASN A 209 -16.05 -16.61 7.18
N ALA A 210 -16.90 -17.34 6.45
CA ALA A 210 -18.16 -17.89 6.95
C ALA A 210 -17.89 -18.99 8.00
N TYR A 211 -17.18 -18.66 9.08
CA TYR A 211 -16.81 -19.54 10.20
C TYR A 211 -15.78 -20.65 9.91
N ALA A 212 -15.02 -20.55 8.82
CA ALA A 212 -13.95 -21.48 8.47
C ALA A 212 -12.57 -20.84 8.69
N LEU A 213 -11.94 -21.07 9.85
CA LEU A 213 -10.63 -20.48 10.19
C LEU A 213 -9.55 -20.97 9.22
N ARG A 214 -8.61 -20.12 8.80
CA ARG A 214 -7.45 -20.58 7.99
C ARG A 214 -6.58 -21.51 8.81
N ILE A 215 -5.98 -22.49 8.12
CA ILE A 215 -5.00 -23.41 8.71
C ILE A 215 -3.86 -22.63 9.35
N GLU A 216 -3.35 -21.60 8.67
CA GLU A 216 -2.29 -20.71 9.18
C GLU A 216 -2.69 -19.99 10.46
N PHE A 217 -3.95 -19.55 10.57
CA PHE A 217 -4.45 -18.92 11.79
C PHE A 217 -4.58 -19.96 12.91
N MET A 218 -5.20 -21.11 12.64
CA MET A 218 -5.36 -22.18 13.62
C MET A 218 -4.00 -22.73 14.11
N ASP A 219 -2.99 -22.79 13.26
CA ASP A 219 -1.62 -23.14 13.64
C ASP A 219 -1.03 -22.12 14.64
N ARG A 220 -1.19 -20.82 14.38
CA ARG A 220 -0.78 -19.75 15.30
C ARG A 220 -1.57 -19.73 16.62
N LEU A 221 -2.82 -20.21 16.63
CA LEU A 221 -3.59 -20.43 17.87
C LEU A 221 -3.05 -21.60 18.71
N GLY A 222 -2.06 -22.36 18.21
CA GLY A 222 -1.54 -23.54 18.89
C GLY A 222 -2.54 -24.69 18.93
N VAL A 223 -3.37 -24.83 17.89
CA VAL A 223 -4.26 -25.99 17.73
C VAL A 223 -3.41 -27.22 17.38
N ASP A 224 -3.65 -28.34 18.05
CA ASP A 224 -2.90 -29.58 17.84
C ASP A 224 -2.95 -29.99 16.35
N PRO A 225 -1.80 -30.34 15.72
CA PRO A 225 -1.75 -30.83 14.34
C PRO A 225 -2.75 -31.95 14.01
N LYS A 226 -3.08 -32.83 14.97
CA LYS A 226 -4.09 -33.88 14.83
C LYS A 226 -5.51 -33.33 14.79
N VAL A 227 -5.78 -32.23 15.49
CA VAL A 227 -7.07 -31.51 15.45
C VAL A 227 -7.15 -30.72 14.14
N LEU A 228 -6.09 -30.00 13.76
CA LEU A 228 -5.96 -29.32 12.46
C LEU A 228 -6.29 -30.23 11.27
N ARG A 229 -5.67 -31.43 11.21
CA ARG A 229 -5.92 -32.42 10.15
C ARG A 229 -7.38 -32.88 10.07
N ARG A 230 -8.09 -32.92 11.22
CA ARG A 230 -9.52 -33.26 11.27
C ARG A 230 -10.39 -32.08 10.82
N CYS A 231 -10.03 -30.86 11.21
CA CYS A 231 -10.74 -29.62 10.85
C CYS A 231 -10.78 -29.36 9.34
N VAL A 232 -9.71 -29.72 8.61
CA VAL A 232 -9.68 -29.66 7.14
C VAL A 232 -10.83 -30.47 6.51
N LYS A 233 -11.33 -31.50 7.20
CA LYS A 233 -12.45 -32.34 6.74
C LYS A 233 -13.82 -31.88 7.25
N THR A 234 -13.90 -31.17 8.39
CA THR A 234 -15.16 -30.97 9.13
C THR A 234 -15.60 -29.52 9.32
N ARG A 235 -14.91 -28.50 8.76
CA ARG A 235 -15.35 -27.10 8.94
C ARG A 235 -14.44 -26.24 9.82
N SER A 236 -14.38 -26.69 11.08
CA SER A 236 -13.96 -25.96 12.28
C SER A 236 -14.60 -26.54 13.56
N LYS A 237 -15.62 -27.42 13.45
CA LYS A 237 -16.31 -28.03 14.60
C LYS A 237 -15.35 -28.74 15.56
N ASP A 238 -14.41 -29.51 15.02
CA ASP A 238 -13.41 -30.21 15.84
C ASP A 238 -12.53 -29.24 16.66
N VAL A 239 -12.33 -27.98 16.23
CA VAL A 239 -11.61 -26.98 17.04
C VAL A 239 -12.39 -26.67 18.30
N PHE A 240 -13.68 -26.32 18.15
CA PHE A 240 -14.53 -25.93 19.27
C PHE A 240 -14.90 -27.10 20.19
N ASP A 241 -14.86 -28.34 19.67
CA ASP A 241 -15.06 -29.54 20.48
C ASP A 241 -13.84 -29.87 21.36
N ASN A 242 -12.62 -29.46 20.96
CA ASN A 242 -11.37 -29.78 21.67
C ASN A 242 -10.80 -28.61 22.49
N TYR A 243 -11.29 -27.38 22.28
CA TYR A 243 -10.78 -26.19 22.96
C TYR A 243 -11.94 -25.33 23.48
N PRO A 244 -11.87 -24.86 24.75
CA PRO A 244 -12.85 -23.91 25.27
C PRO A 244 -12.88 -22.62 24.42
N PRO A 245 -14.06 -22.09 24.08
CA PRO A 245 -14.16 -20.85 23.30
C PRO A 245 -13.42 -19.67 23.93
N SER A 246 -13.41 -19.56 25.26
CA SER A 246 -12.68 -18.50 25.98
C SER A 246 -11.17 -18.57 25.77
N ASP A 247 -10.60 -19.78 25.72
CA ASP A 247 -9.16 -19.99 25.51
C ASP A 247 -8.79 -19.62 24.06
N LEU A 248 -9.58 -20.09 23.08
CA LEU A 248 -9.38 -19.73 21.67
C LEU A 248 -9.46 -18.22 21.44
N VAL A 249 -10.41 -17.53 22.10
CA VAL A 249 -10.54 -16.07 22.01
C VAL A 249 -9.32 -15.36 22.59
N GLN A 250 -8.80 -15.82 23.73
CA GLN A 250 -7.61 -15.24 24.34
C GLN A 250 -6.38 -15.41 23.44
N ARG A 251 -6.18 -16.60 22.88
CA ARG A 251 -5.09 -16.87 21.93
C ARG A 251 -5.24 -16.08 20.64
N ALA A 252 -6.46 -15.98 20.11
CA ALA A 252 -6.74 -15.17 18.93
C ALA A 252 -6.41 -13.70 19.18
N ARG A 253 -6.76 -13.17 20.36
CA ARG A 253 -6.37 -11.81 20.76
C ARG A 253 -4.86 -11.64 20.73
N GLU A 254 -4.10 -12.58 21.29
CA GLU A 254 -2.64 -12.50 21.33
C GLU A 254 -2.01 -12.55 19.93
N VAL A 255 -2.50 -13.44 19.06
CA VAL A 255 -2.04 -13.57 17.68
C VAL A 255 -2.33 -12.32 16.84
N LEU A 256 -3.50 -11.71 17.03
CA LEU A 256 -3.96 -10.60 16.21
C LEU A 256 -3.55 -9.22 16.76
N ARG A 257 -3.15 -9.12 18.04
CA ARG A 257 -2.87 -7.84 18.72
C ARG A 257 -1.87 -6.97 17.95
N SER A 258 -0.84 -7.57 17.35
CA SER A 258 0.18 -6.82 16.61
C SER A 258 -0.36 -6.10 15.37
N GLU A 259 -1.46 -6.56 14.78
CA GLU A 259 -2.08 -5.90 13.61
C GLU A 259 -2.91 -4.67 14.01
N TYR A 260 -3.30 -4.55 15.28
CA TYR A 260 -4.09 -3.45 15.84
C TYR A 260 -3.23 -2.44 16.62
N ASP A 261 -2.32 -2.94 17.46
CA ASP A 261 -1.57 -2.13 18.43
C ASP A 261 -0.07 -2.07 18.10
N GLY A 262 0.37 -2.78 17.06
CA GLY A 262 1.77 -2.79 16.65
C GLY A 262 2.23 -1.46 16.06
N THR A 263 3.55 -1.30 15.96
CA THR A 263 4.20 -0.16 15.29
C THR A 263 3.85 -0.03 13.80
N LEU A 264 3.28 -1.09 13.22
CA LEU A 264 2.83 -1.23 11.84
C LEU A 264 1.36 -1.68 11.81
N ALA A 265 0.50 -1.01 12.59
CA ALA A 265 -0.92 -1.35 12.74
C ALA A 265 -1.72 -1.20 11.43
N LEU A 266 -1.61 -2.20 10.55
CA LEU A 266 -2.23 -2.22 9.23
C LEU A 266 -3.75 -2.04 9.31
N THR A 267 -4.39 -2.59 10.35
CA THR A 267 -5.85 -2.49 10.54
C THR A 267 -6.31 -1.05 10.83
N ARG A 268 -5.41 -0.18 11.27
CA ARG A 268 -5.68 1.24 11.51
C ARG A 268 -5.35 2.10 10.30
N LEU A 269 -4.75 1.56 9.25
CA LEU A 269 -4.33 2.34 8.09
C LEU A 269 -5.53 2.79 7.24
N ASN A 270 -5.63 4.10 7.01
CA ASN A 270 -6.53 4.67 6.03
C ASN A 270 -5.89 4.58 4.63
N CYS A 271 -6.09 3.44 3.96
CA CYS A 271 -5.54 3.18 2.63
C CYS A 271 -6.02 4.19 1.57
N PHE A 272 -7.20 4.79 1.72
CA PHE A 272 -7.70 5.83 0.82
C PHE A 272 -6.86 7.11 0.91
N ALA A 273 -6.51 7.53 2.14
CA ALA A 273 -5.62 8.66 2.35
C ALA A 273 -4.20 8.39 1.84
N VAL A 274 -3.70 7.15 2.01
CA VAL A 274 -2.39 6.73 1.48
C VAL A 274 -2.36 6.79 -0.05
N LEU A 275 -3.37 6.23 -0.73
CA LEU A 275 -3.45 6.31 -2.18
C LEU A 275 -3.52 7.75 -2.65
N ARG A 276 -4.34 8.58 -1.97
CA ARG A 276 -4.45 10.01 -2.29
C ARG A 276 -3.10 10.72 -2.19
N LEU A 277 -2.34 10.49 -1.12
CA LEU A 277 -0.99 11.04 -0.95
C LEU A 277 -0.08 10.65 -2.11
N CYS A 278 -0.09 9.36 -2.49
CA CYS A 278 0.76 8.88 -3.58
C CYS A 278 0.39 9.56 -4.90
N GLN A 279 -0.91 9.71 -5.17
CA GLN A 279 -1.38 10.40 -6.36
C GLN A 279 -1.12 11.93 -6.30
N ASP A 280 -1.15 12.56 -5.12
CA ASP A 280 -0.75 13.97 -4.94
C ASP A 280 0.71 14.18 -5.33
N ILE A 281 1.61 13.30 -4.88
CA ILE A 281 3.04 13.33 -5.25
C ILE A 281 3.20 13.18 -6.77
N LEU A 282 2.52 12.20 -7.38
CA LEU A 282 2.62 11.94 -8.83
C LEU A 282 2.10 13.11 -9.66
N LEU A 283 0.98 13.72 -9.26
CA LEU A 283 0.45 14.91 -9.93
C LEU A 283 1.35 16.13 -9.75
N GLY A 284 1.94 16.32 -8.56
CA GLY A 284 2.91 17.38 -8.29
C GLY A 284 4.14 17.26 -9.19
N ILE A 285 4.66 16.03 -9.35
CA ILE A 285 5.77 15.73 -10.26
C ILE A 285 5.36 16.08 -11.70
N ALA A 286 4.22 15.54 -12.18
CA ALA A 286 3.76 15.81 -13.54
C ALA A 286 3.57 17.32 -13.82
N ALA A 287 3.02 18.07 -12.86
CA ALA A 287 2.84 19.51 -12.97
C ALA A 287 4.17 20.26 -13.05
N ARG A 288 5.16 19.89 -12.22
CA ARG A 288 6.46 20.54 -12.19
C ARG A 288 7.27 20.26 -13.46
N PHE A 289 7.24 19.01 -13.94
CA PHE A 289 7.86 18.63 -15.21
C PHE A 289 7.19 19.32 -16.40
N LYS A 290 5.86 19.44 -16.42
CA LYS A 290 5.15 20.21 -17.44
C LYS A 290 5.56 21.68 -17.45
N ALA A 291 5.67 22.30 -16.26
CA ALA A 291 6.02 23.71 -16.14
C ALA A 291 7.46 24.01 -16.59
N LEU A 292 8.40 23.10 -16.30
CA LEU A 292 9.81 23.24 -16.65
C LEU A 292 10.12 22.77 -18.08
N GLY A 293 9.30 21.90 -18.66
CA GLY A 293 9.51 21.34 -19.99
C GLY A 293 10.88 20.66 -20.11
N THR A 294 11.64 21.03 -21.14
CA THR A 294 12.98 20.49 -21.39
C THR A 294 13.99 20.86 -20.30
N ALA A 295 13.78 21.94 -19.55
CA ALA A 295 14.66 22.33 -18.44
C ALA A 295 14.58 21.38 -17.24
N ALA A 296 13.55 20.53 -17.16
CA ALA A 296 13.46 19.47 -16.15
C ALA A 296 14.44 18.31 -16.41
N TRP A 297 15.16 18.33 -17.54
CA TRP A 297 16.03 17.26 -17.99
C TRP A 297 17.45 17.78 -18.27
N PRO A 298 18.48 16.94 -18.11
CA PRO A 298 19.83 17.28 -18.53
C PRO A 298 19.91 17.71 -20.01
N PRO A 299 20.83 18.65 -20.36
CA PRO A 299 20.89 19.30 -21.67
C PRO A 299 21.22 18.38 -22.86
N GLU A 300 21.78 17.18 -22.65
CA GLU A 300 22.05 16.19 -23.69
C GLU A 300 21.34 14.85 -23.41
N PRO A 301 20.03 14.72 -23.72
CA PRO A 301 19.32 13.45 -23.66
C PRO A 301 19.90 12.41 -24.65
N PRO A 302 19.89 11.10 -24.33
CA PRO A 302 20.41 10.09 -25.25
C PRO A 302 19.63 10.15 -26.57
N PRO A 303 20.28 9.85 -27.71
CA PRO A 303 19.63 9.87 -29.03
C PRO A 303 18.37 8.99 -29.10
N GLU A 304 18.31 7.90 -28.33
CA GLU A 304 17.17 6.98 -28.25
C GLU A 304 15.93 7.62 -27.60
N ILE A 305 16.12 8.48 -26.59
CA ILE A 305 15.03 9.14 -25.84
C ILE A 305 14.62 10.46 -26.52
N SER A 306 15.59 11.18 -27.11
CA SER A 306 15.33 12.37 -27.92
C SER A 306 14.47 12.07 -29.16
N LYS A 307 14.59 10.87 -29.74
CA LYS A 307 13.78 10.43 -30.91
C LYS A 307 12.34 10.10 -30.57
N LEU A 308 12.02 9.83 -29.30
CA LEU A 308 10.69 9.42 -28.87
C LEU A 308 9.81 10.61 -28.42
N GLY A 309 10.34 11.85 -28.43
CA GLY A 309 9.57 13.05 -28.07
C GLY A 309 9.07 13.09 -26.62
N LEU A 310 9.73 12.34 -25.73
CA LEU A 310 9.25 11.96 -24.39
C LEU A 310 9.38 13.03 -23.30
N PHE A 311 9.92 14.20 -23.62
CA PHE A 311 10.27 15.24 -22.65
C PHE A 311 9.19 16.31 -22.48
N ASP A 312 8.18 16.32 -23.35
CA ASP A 312 7.08 17.28 -23.30
C ASP A 312 5.88 16.67 -22.56
N THR A 313 5.85 16.84 -21.24
CA THR A 313 4.69 16.46 -20.42
C THR A 313 3.52 17.39 -20.73
N LYS A 314 2.70 17.04 -21.73
CA LYS A 314 1.59 17.88 -22.20
C LYS A 314 0.44 18.00 -21.20
N GLU A 315 0.24 16.98 -20.36
CA GLU A 315 -0.89 16.88 -19.44
C GLU A 315 -0.45 16.55 -18.02
N VAL A 316 -1.18 17.08 -17.03
CA VAL A 316 -0.97 16.75 -15.62
C VAL A 316 -1.86 15.57 -15.26
N ASN A 317 -1.32 14.36 -15.34
CA ASN A 317 -2.02 13.13 -15.00
C ASN A 317 -1.07 12.13 -14.29
N ILE A 318 -1.65 11.14 -13.64
CA ILE A 318 -0.90 10.13 -12.85
C ILE A 318 0.09 9.37 -13.75
N GLN A 319 -0.32 9.02 -14.97
CA GLN A 319 0.51 8.24 -15.90
C GLN A 319 1.81 8.98 -16.27
N ASN A 320 1.71 10.29 -16.52
CA ASN A 320 2.88 11.12 -16.79
C ASN A 320 3.79 11.25 -15.56
N GLY A 321 3.22 11.33 -14.35
CA GLY A 321 3.99 11.31 -13.10
C GLY A 321 4.78 10.00 -12.94
N LEU A 322 4.13 8.86 -13.15
CA LEU A 322 4.78 7.53 -13.13
C LEU A 322 5.89 7.42 -14.16
N TYR A 323 5.63 7.94 -15.36
CA TYR A 323 6.59 7.94 -16.46
C TYR A 323 7.83 8.78 -16.13
N CYS A 324 7.64 9.98 -15.56
CA CYS A 324 8.74 10.81 -15.09
C CYS A 324 9.59 10.06 -14.06
N ILE A 325 8.97 9.43 -13.04
CA ILE A 325 9.67 8.63 -12.02
C ILE A 325 10.51 7.53 -12.66
N TYR A 326 9.91 6.75 -13.56
CA TYR A 326 10.61 5.69 -14.27
C TYR A 326 11.84 6.21 -15.02
N LEU A 327 11.66 7.29 -15.80
CA LEU A 327 12.77 7.90 -16.52
C LEU A 327 13.87 8.37 -15.57
N THR A 328 13.55 9.08 -14.48
CA THR A 328 14.54 9.53 -13.50
C THR A 328 15.30 8.37 -12.88
N MET A 329 14.64 7.28 -12.51
CA MET A 329 15.30 6.07 -12.00
C MET A 329 16.27 5.47 -13.03
N ARG A 330 15.90 5.49 -14.32
CA ARG A 330 16.77 5.06 -15.41
C ARG A 330 17.96 5.99 -15.61
N CYS A 331 17.78 7.30 -15.41
CA CYS A 331 18.87 8.29 -15.45
C CYS A 331 19.89 7.98 -14.34
N VAL A 332 19.40 7.80 -13.13
CA VAL A 332 20.19 7.45 -11.93
C VAL A 332 20.90 6.10 -12.10
N ASP A 333 20.29 5.12 -12.75
CA ASP A 333 20.94 3.81 -12.93
C ASP A 333 22.10 3.84 -13.94
N GLY A 334 22.40 4.98 -14.54
CA GLY A 334 23.30 5.07 -15.70
C GLY A 334 22.69 4.41 -16.94
N GLY A 335 21.37 4.23 -16.98
CA GLY A 335 20.64 3.74 -18.16
C GLY A 335 20.52 4.79 -19.27
N TRP A 336 21.04 6.00 -19.04
CA TRP A 336 21.27 7.08 -20.01
C TRP A 336 22.53 6.79 -20.83
N ASP A 337 22.55 5.66 -21.54
CA ASP A 337 23.70 5.26 -22.37
C ASP A 337 23.43 5.49 -23.85
N GLY A 338 23.53 6.76 -24.21
CA GLY A 338 24.37 7.18 -25.33
C GLY A 338 25.73 7.75 -24.88
N GLY A 339 26.19 7.51 -23.64
CA GLY A 339 27.34 8.24 -23.09
C GLY A 339 28.16 7.61 -21.97
N TRP A 340 27.87 6.42 -21.43
CA TRP A 340 28.85 5.71 -20.59
C TRP A 340 29.28 4.44 -21.30
N ASP A 341 30.41 4.53 -21.99
CA ASP A 341 31.17 3.37 -22.41
C ASP A 341 31.37 2.45 -21.19
N GLY A 342 31.11 1.15 -21.39
CA GLY A 342 31.26 0.11 -20.37
C GLY A 342 32.68 0.02 -19.80
N SER A 343 33.64 0.74 -20.38
CA SER A 343 34.99 0.95 -19.89
C SER A 343 35.10 1.80 -18.60
N LEU A 344 34.15 2.72 -18.33
CA LEU A 344 34.20 3.63 -17.17
C LEU A 344 33.63 3.04 -15.87
N LYS A 345 32.83 1.96 -15.95
CA LYS A 345 32.31 1.24 -14.76
C LYS A 345 33.42 0.68 -13.86
N ASN A 346 34.63 0.53 -14.41
CA ASN A 346 35.80 0.04 -13.68
C ASN A 346 36.71 1.17 -13.17
N GLN A 347 36.43 2.44 -13.46
CA GLN A 347 37.33 3.58 -13.17
C GLN A 347 36.72 4.70 -12.32
N VAL A 348 35.39 4.82 -12.22
CA VAL A 348 34.74 5.89 -11.46
C VAL A 348 34.23 5.37 -10.11
N SER A 349 34.61 6.03 -9.02
CA SER A 349 34.15 5.65 -7.68
C SER A 349 32.64 5.88 -7.53
N LEU A 350 31.97 5.03 -6.73
CA LEU A 350 30.53 5.16 -6.43
C LEU A 350 30.16 6.56 -5.89
N LYS A 351 31.13 7.24 -5.24
CA LYS A 351 31.01 8.60 -4.72
C LYS A 351 30.89 9.64 -5.84
N GLN A 352 31.75 9.58 -6.86
CA GLN A 352 31.71 10.49 -8.01
C GLN A 352 30.43 10.35 -8.83
N ILE A 353 29.89 9.12 -8.95
CA ILE A 353 28.59 8.87 -9.61
C ILE A 353 27.45 9.51 -8.80
N LYS A 354 27.46 9.34 -7.47
CA LYS A 354 26.47 9.97 -6.59
C LYS A 354 26.55 11.49 -6.64
N ASP A 355 27.75 12.06 -6.55
CA ASP A 355 27.97 13.51 -6.59
C ASP A 355 27.44 14.12 -7.90
N ALA A 356 27.63 13.45 -9.04
CA ALA A 356 27.05 13.87 -10.33
C ALA A 356 25.52 13.71 -10.41
N MET A 357 24.92 12.86 -9.57
CA MET A 357 23.47 12.60 -9.54
C MET A 357 22.69 13.52 -8.61
N LEU A 358 23.36 14.12 -7.60
CA LEU A 358 22.74 15.05 -6.64
C LEU A 358 22.12 16.27 -7.32
N ASP A 359 22.81 16.80 -8.34
CA ASP A 359 22.42 18.03 -9.04
C ASP A 359 21.62 17.77 -10.32
N LEU A 360 21.21 16.52 -10.58
CA LEU A 360 20.39 16.21 -11.74
C LEU A 360 19.03 16.95 -11.61
N PRO A 361 18.65 17.81 -12.59
CA PRO A 361 17.37 18.52 -12.55
C PRO A 361 16.15 17.65 -12.21
N PRO A 362 15.98 16.43 -12.77
CA PRO A 362 14.81 15.61 -12.45
C PRO A 362 14.83 15.06 -11.02
N VAL A 363 16.02 14.83 -10.43
CA VAL A 363 16.17 14.37 -9.04
C VAL A 363 15.79 15.50 -8.07
N VAL A 364 16.26 16.73 -8.34
CA VAL A 364 15.92 17.93 -7.57
C VAL A 364 14.42 18.19 -7.60
N VAL A 365 13.81 18.16 -8.79
CA VAL A 365 12.35 18.35 -8.93
C VAL A 365 11.57 17.32 -8.10
N MET A 366 11.93 16.04 -8.18
CA MET A 366 11.24 14.99 -7.43
C MET A 366 11.42 15.12 -5.92
N ARG A 367 12.64 15.44 -5.48
CA ARG A 367 12.95 15.68 -4.06
C ARG A 367 12.06 16.79 -3.51
N ASP A 368 11.99 17.92 -4.22
CA ASP A 368 11.27 19.11 -3.76
C ASP A 368 9.76 18.85 -3.71
N VAL A 369 9.19 18.21 -4.75
CA VAL A 369 7.77 17.84 -4.74
C VAL A 369 7.44 16.87 -3.61
N VAL A 370 8.26 15.84 -3.38
CA VAL A 370 8.03 14.89 -2.30
C VAL A 370 8.09 15.60 -0.95
N ALA A 371 9.06 16.50 -0.74
CA ALA A 371 9.17 17.28 0.49
C ALA A 371 7.96 18.21 0.70
N GLU A 372 7.56 18.97 -0.32
CA GLU A 372 6.41 19.90 -0.28
C GLU A 372 5.09 19.14 0.01
N VAL A 373 4.83 18.06 -0.73
CA VAL A 373 3.57 17.31 -0.56
C VAL A 373 3.53 16.59 0.79
N CYS A 374 4.67 16.19 1.35
CA CYS A 374 4.73 15.54 2.66
C CYS A 374 4.91 16.52 3.83
N GLU A 375 5.05 17.81 3.58
CA GLU A 375 5.29 18.81 4.62
C GLU A 375 4.16 18.82 5.67
N GLY A 376 4.54 18.79 6.95
CA GLY A 376 3.60 18.76 8.08
C GLY A 376 2.78 17.48 8.23
N LYS A 377 2.99 16.46 7.37
CA LYS A 377 2.23 15.20 7.42
C LYS A 377 2.96 14.17 8.29
N ASN A 378 2.31 13.71 9.37
CA ASN A 378 2.78 12.60 10.20
C ASN A 378 2.02 11.30 9.88
N VAL A 379 2.43 10.19 10.49
CA VAL A 379 1.78 8.88 10.34
C VAL A 379 0.33 8.90 10.84
N GLU A 380 0.06 9.60 11.95
CA GLU A 380 -1.27 9.67 12.57
C GLU A 380 -2.34 10.26 11.65
N HIS A 381 -1.98 11.16 10.73
CA HIS A 381 -2.92 11.69 9.72
C HIS A 381 -3.42 10.62 8.73
N PHE A 382 -2.74 9.48 8.62
CA PHE A 382 -3.08 8.36 7.74
C PHE A 382 -3.65 7.18 8.52
N LEU A 383 -3.83 7.32 9.83
CA LEU A 383 -4.53 6.35 10.63
C LEU A 383 -5.99 6.78 10.79
N TRP A 384 -6.87 5.78 10.84
CA TRP A 384 -8.24 5.93 11.26
C TRP A 384 -8.30 6.59 12.64
N LYS A 385 -9.05 7.70 12.77
CA LYS A 385 -9.13 8.45 14.01
C LYS A 385 -9.67 7.56 15.13
N ASN A 386 -9.17 7.74 16.34
CA ASN A 386 -9.74 7.07 17.50
C ASN A 386 -11.10 7.73 17.78
N VAL A 387 -12.20 7.04 17.43
CA VAL A 387 -13.60 7.49 17.61
C VAL A 387 -14.22 6.78 18.79
#